data_AF-A0A401QLM1-F1
#
_entry.id   AF-A0A401QLM1-F1
#
_cell.length_a   1.000
_cell.length_b   1.000
_cell.length_c   1.000
_cell.angle_alpha   90.00
_cell.angle_beta   90.00
_cell.angle_gamma   90.00
#
_symmetry.space_group_name_H-M   'P 1'
#
loop_
_entity.id
_entity.type
_entity.pdbx_description
1 polymer ?
#
loop_
_entity_poly.entity_id
_entity_poly.type
_entity_poly.pdbx_seq_one_letter_code
_entity_poly.pdbx_strand_id
1 'polypeptide(L)'
;LDHDAQPAVERPSLAVLAPVGRCLRNFVTFSDDATFERAFPRTRQPRTPARELCPVTHKLALYRDPITDIPYANIRAFRIIREAYKKYITAHGLPNAGTGTAQAEHSSRTRQKIIIKQAVPPT
;
A
#
# COMPACT_ATOMS: atom_id res chain seq x y z
N LEU A 1 18.19 -55.80 28.07
CA LEU A 1 18.12 -55.45 26.66
C LEU A 1 16.80 -56.04 26.16
N ASP A 2 15.70 -55.31 25.96
CA ASP A 2 15.55 -53.88 25.64
C ASP A 2 14.13 -53.42 26.01
N HIS A 3 14.00 -52.30 26.72
CA HIS A 3 12.75 -51.55 26.85
C HIS A 3 12.67 -50.62 25.64
N ASP A 4 11.74 -50.86 24.71
CA ASP A 4 11.52 -49.95 23.58
C ASP A 4 10.69 -48.76 24.04
N ALA A 5 11.34 -47.59 24.09
CA ALA A 5 10.75 -46.33 24.50
C ALA A 5 9.92 -45.74 23.34
N GLN A 6 8.62 -45.56 23.54
CA GLN A 6 7.79 -44.80 22.62
C GLN A 6 8.21 -43.33 22.60
N PRO A 7 8.44 -42.69 21.44
CA PRO A 7 8.64 -41.25 21.39
C PRO A 7 7.29 -40.54 21.56
N ALA A 8 7.19 -39.75 22.62
CA ALA A 8 6.11 -38.80 22.84
C ALA A 8 6.13 -37.75 21.73
N VAL A 9 5.14 -37.78 20.84
CA VAL A 9 4.85 -36.67 19.92
C VAL A 9 4.28 -35.54 20.78
N GLU A 10 5.16 -34.65 21.23
CA GLU A 10 4.80 -33.40 21.89
C GLU A 10 4.02 -32.54 20.90
N ARG A 11 2.69 -32.61 20.99
CA ARG A 11 1.81 -31.66 20.31
C ARG A 11 2.14 -30.28 20.87
N PRO A 12 2.41 -29.26 20.04
CA PRO A 12 2.56 -27.91 20.55
C PRO A 12 1.28 -27.58 21.31
N SER A 13 1.40 -27.33 22.61
CA SER A 13 0.29 -26.87 23.43
C SER A 13 -0.11 -25.52 22.87
N LEU A 14 -1.17 -25.52 22.06
CA LEU A 14 -1.95 -24.32 21.79
C LEU A 14 -2.53 -23.92 23.14
N ALA A 15 -1.76 -23.16 23.93
CA ALA A 15 -2.29 -22.37 25.02
C ALA A 15 -3.27 -21.39 24.37
N VAL A 16 -4.51 -21.86 24.29
CA VAL A 16 -5.66 -21.17 23.72
C VAL A 16 -5.74 -19.82 24.42
N LEU A 17 -5.44 -18.76 23.68
CA LEU A 17 -5.82 -17.40 24.02
C LEU A 17 -7.34 -17.43 24.23
N ALA A 18 -7.77 -17.46 25.48
CA ALA A 18 -9.18 -17.42 25.83
C ALA A 18 -9.78 -16.16 25.18
N PRO A 19 -10.86 -16.28 24.38
CA PRO A 19 -11.43 -15.15 23.70
C PRO A 19 -11.97 -14.16 24.72
N VAL A 20 -11.43 -12.93 24.71
CA VAL A 20 -11.95 -11.82 25.52
C VAL A 20 -13.22 -11.31 24.85
N GLY A 21 -14.35 -11.98 25.07
CA GLY A 21 -15.67 -11.61 24.54
C GLY A 21 -16.37 -12.69 23.73
N ARG A 22 -17.60 -12.40 23.29
CA ARG A 22 -18.41 -13.30 22.43
C ARG A 22 -17.93 -13.19 20.98
N CYS A 23 -17.56 -14.31 20.37
CA CYS A 23 -17.10 -14.38 18.98
C CYS A 23 -17.92 -15.43 18.22
N LEU A 24 -18.38 -15.08 17.02
CA LEU A 24 -18.94 -16.02 16.05
C LEU A 24 -17.91 -16.28 14.97
N ARG A 25 -17.51 -17.54 14.81
CA ARG A 25 -16.54 -17.97 13.80
C ARG A 25 -17.24 -18.84 12.77
N ASN A 26 -17.37 -18.32 11.56
CA ASN A 26 -17.92 -19.05 10.42
C ASN A 26 -16.77 -19.55 9.54
N PHE A 27 -16.87 -20.80 9.08
CA PHE A 27 -15.95 -21.38 8.11
C PHE A 27 -16.68 -21.64 6.80
N VAL A 28 -15.98 -21.42 5.70
CA VAL A 28 -16.46 -21.75 4.35
C VAL A 28 -15.46 -22.72 3.75
N THR A 29 -15.94 -23.88 3.32
CA THR A 29 -15.14 -24.93 2.66
C THR A 29 -15.53 -24.98 1.19
N PHE A 30 -14.54 -25.06 0.31
CA PHE A 30 -14.75 -25.20 -1.13
C PHE A 30 -14.47 -26.65 -1.55
N SER A 31 -15.18 -27.10 -2.58
CA SER A 31 -15.03 -28.45 -3.12
C SER A 31 -13.70 -28.64 -3.87
N ASP A 32 -13.19 -27.58 -4.47
CA ASP A 32 -12.00 -27.57 -5.29
C ASP A 32 -11.24 -26.24 -5.16
N ASP A 33 -9.91 -26.31 -5.33
CA ASP A 33 -9.03 -25.14 -5.22
C ASP A 33 -9.26 -24.11 -6.34
N ALA A 34 -9.74 -24.53 -7.53
CA ALA A 34 -9.98 -23.61 -8.63
C ALA A 34 -11.15 -22.66 -8.33
N THR A 35 -12.20 -23.15 -7.66
CA THR A 35 -13.30 -22.33 -7.16
C THR A 35 -12.82 -21.34 -6.11
N PHE A 36 -11.93 -21.75 -5.21
CA PHE A 36 -11.32 -20.87 -4.22
C PHE A 36 -10.50 -19.75 -4.87
N GLU A 37 -9.58 -20.08 -5.77
CA GLU A 37 -8.72 -19.10 -6.46
C GLU A 37 -9.52 -18.15 -7.38
N ARG A 38 -10.65 -18.61 -7.94
CA ARG A 38 -11.57 -17.76 -8.69
C ARG A 38 -12.33 -16.78 -7.79
N ALA A 39 -12.75 -17.22 -6.60
CA ALA A 39 -13.47 -16.40 -5.63
C ALA A 39 -12.54 -15.42 -4.88
N PHE A 40 -11.29 -15.84 -4.63
CA PHE A 40 -10.25 -15.07 -3.95
C PHE A 40 -8.98 -15.00 -4.80
N PRO A 41 -8.98 -14.22 -5.90
CA PRO A 41 -7.80 -14.10 -6.74
C PRO A 41 -6.63 -13.57 -5.92
N ARG A 42 -5.45 -14.20 -6.05
CA ARG A 42 -4.19 -13.71 -5.49
C ARG A 42 -3.74 -12.45 -6.22
N THR A 43 -4.47 -11.35 -6.06
CA THR A 43 -4.05 -10.04 -6.56
C THR A 43 -2.81 -9.61 -5.79
N ARG A 44 -1.83 -9.02 -6.48
CA ARG A 44 -0.74 -8.32 -5.78
C ARG A 44 -1.37 -7.33 -4.82
N GLN A 45 -0.90 -7.32 -3.57
CA GLN A 45 -1.36 -6.36 -2.59
C GLN A 45 -1.26 -4.95 -3.20
N PRO A 46 -2.31 -4.13 -3.09
CA PRO A 46 -2.23 -2.74 -3.49
C PRO A 46 -1.00 -2.12 -2.84
N ARG A 47 -0.15 -1.48 -3.64
CA ARG A 47 0.98 -0.72 -3.08
C ARG A 47 0.39 0.39 -2.23
N THR A 48 0.70 0.38 -0.94
CA THR A 48 0.35 1.51 -0.08
C THR A 48 1.04 2.76 -0.63
N PRO A 49 0.34 3.91 -0.71
CA PRO A 49 0.97 5.15 -1.12
C PRO A 49 2.19 5.40 -0.22
N ALA A 50 3.37 5.55 -0.83
CA ALA A 50 4.59 5.80 -0.08
C ALA A 50 4.45 7.13 0.64
N ARG A 51 4.65 7.13 1.97
CA ARG A 51 4.72 8.36 2.76
C ARG A 51 6.10 8.97 2.59
N GLU A 52 6.13 10.21 2.11
CA GLU A 52 7.38 10.94 1.91
C GLU A 52 7.97 11.41 3.24
N LEU A 53 9.29 11.58 3.27
CA LEU A 53 10.00 12.11 4.43
C LEU A 53 10.18 13.62 4.29
N CYS A 54 9.98 14.33 5.39
CA CYS A 54 10.28 15.75 5.49
C CYS A 54 11.81 15.96 5.43
N PRO A 55 12.35 16.77 4.50
CA PRO A 55 13.79 16.98 4.37
C PRO A 55 14.41 17.74 5.56
N VAL A 56 13.59 18.45 6.35
CA VAL A 56 14.07 19.20 7.53
C VAL A 56 14.20 18.30 8.75
N THR A 57 13.24 17.39 8.94
CA THR A 57 13.10 16.63 10.20
C THR A 57 13.33 15.13 10.04
N HIS A 58 13.43 14.64 8.81
CA HIS A 58 13.50 13.22 8.46
C HIS A 58 12.35 12.37 9.04
N LYS A 59 11.23 12.99 9.41
CA LYS A 59 10.00 12.33 9.83
C LYS A 59 9.03 12.23 8.66
N LEU A 60 8.10 11.27 8.72
CA LEU A 60 7.03 11.16 7.73
C LEU A 60 6.27 12.48 7.63
N ALA A 61 6.12 12.99 6.41
CA ALA A 61 5.40 14.21 6.15
C ALA A 61 3.89 13.99 6.27
N LEU A 62 3.21 15.01 6.82
CA LEU A 62 1.76 15.04 6.95
C LEU A 62 1.12 15.88 5.84
N TYR A 63 1.88 16.84 5.29
CA TYR A 63 1.40 17.79 4.30
C TYR A 63 2.51 18.11 3.28
N ARG A 64 2.12 18.77 2.19
CA ARG A 64 3.02 19.38 1.20
C ARG A 64 2.80 20.89 1.14
N ASP A 65 3.87 21.62 0.90
CA ASP A 65 3.81 23.07 0.75
C ASP A 65 3.27 23.47 -0.64
N PRO A 66 2.14 24.18 -0.79
CA PRO A 66 1.50 24.42 -2.10
C PRO A 66 2.32 25.26 -3.10
N ILE A 67 3.42 25.88 -2.66
CA ILE A 67 4.28 26.68 -3.54
C ILE A 67 5.57 25.94 -3.89
N THR A 68 6.22 25.31 -2.92
CA THR A 68 7.50 24.61 -3.16
C THR A 68 7.32 23.13 -3.46
N ASP A 69 6.13 22.57 -3.23
CA ASP A 69 5.81 21.15 -3.33
C ASP A 69 6.67 20.24 -2.42
N ILE A 70 7.32 20.83 -1.40
CA ILE A 70 8.19 20.12 -0.47
C ILE A 70 7.33 19.49 0.66
N PRO A 71 7.50 18.18 0.96
CA PRO A 71 6.80 17.51 2.04
C PRO A 71 7.30 17.96 3.42
N TYR A 72 6.40 18.19 4.39
CA TYR A 72 6.76 18.57 5.75
C TYR A 72 5.92 17.89 6.84
N ALA A 73 6.56 17.67 8.00
CA ALA A 73 5.95 16.95 9.13
C ALA A 73 5.30 17.87 10.16
N ASN A 74 5.75 19.12 10.31
CA ASN A 74 5.23 20.06 11.29
C ASN A 74 5.42 21.53 10.86
N ILE A 75 4.81 22.46 11.61
CA ILE A 75 4.82 23.90 11.31
C ILE A 75 6.24 24.49 11.36
N ARG A 76 7.12 24.01 12.24
CA ARG A 76 8.51 24.48 12.31
C ARG A 76 9.26 24.17 11.01
N ALA A 77 9.09 22.96 10.48
CA ALA A 77 9.67 22.57 9.20
C ALA A 77 9.13 23.41 8.04
N PHE A 78 7.81 23.68 8.02
CA PHE A 78 7.19 24.57 7.03
C PHE A 78 7.84 25.96 7.03
N ARG A 79 8.05 26.56 8.20
CA ARG A 79 8.72 27.87 8.33
C ARG A 79 10.13 27.85 7.76
N ILE A 80 10.93 26.84 8.10
CA ILE A 80 12.29 26.66 7.59
C ILE A 80 12.30 26.57 6.06
N ILE A 81 11.40 25.75 5.49
CA ILE A 81 11.26 25.58 4.04
C ILE A 81 10.94 26.92 3.36
N ARG A 82 9.96 27.68 3.90
CA ARG A 82 9.57 28.97 3.33
C ARG A 82 10.62 30.05 3.47
N GLU A 83 11.34 30.09 4.59
CA GLU A 83 12.47 31.01 4.79
C GLU A 83 13.61 30.71 3.82
N ALA A 84 13.92 29.43 3.60
CA ALA A 84 14.91 29.02 2.60
C ALA A 84 14.45 29.38 1.18
N TYR A 85 13.17 29.15 0.84
CA TYR A 85 12.62 29.49 -0.47
C TYR A 85 12.67 31.00 -0.76
N LYS A 86 12.36 31.85 0.22
CA LYS A 86 12.51 33.31 0.07
C LYS A 86 13.95 33.70 -0.27
N LYS A 87 14.93 33.16 0.46
CA LYS A 87 16.35 33.40 0.20
C LYS A 87 16.77 32.93 -1.19
N TYR A 88 16.27 31.75 -1.60
CA TYR A 88 16.51 31.21 -2.93
C TYR A 88 15.98 32.15 -4.03
N ILE A 89 14.74 32.63 -3.92
CA ILE A 89 14.19 33.58 -4.90
C ILE A 89 15.00 34.88 -4.96
N THR A 90 15.40 35.43 -3.83
CA THR A 90 16.22 36.66 -3.81
C THR A 90 17.57 36.46 -4.52
N ALA A 91 18.19 35.29 -4.35
CA ALA A 91 19.50 35.00 -4.94
C ALA A 91 19.43 34.58 -6.42
N HIS A 92 18.39 33.85 -6.81
CA HIS A 92 18.30 33.21 -8.13
C HIS A 92 17.21 33.81 -9.03
N GLY A 93 16.43 34.77 -8.53
CA GLY A 93 15.23 35.27 -9.20
C GLY A 93 14.04 34.33 -9.01
N LEU A 94 12.89 34.71 -9.58
CA LEU A 94 11.71 33.84 -9.58
C LEU A 94 12.04 32.57 -10.38
N PRO A 95 11.87 31.36 -9.81
CA PRO A 95 11.85 30.16 -10.63
C PRO A 95 10.70 30.34 -11.62
N ASN A 96 11.01 30.37 -12.92
CA ASN A 96 9.99 30.45 -13.97
C ASN A 96 8.90 29.40 -13.66
N ALA A 97 7.66 29.86 -13.55
CA ALA A 97 6.49 29.08 -13.14
C ALA A 97 6.22 27.89 -14.09
N GLY A 98 6.94 26.79 -13.92
CA GLY A 98 6.93 25.67 -14.87
C GLY A 98 7.13 24.27 -14.29
N THR A 99 7.18 24.09 -12.97
CA THR A 99 7.37 22.73 -12.38
C THR A 99 6.48 22.46 -11.17
N GLY A 100 5.20 22.85 -11.24
CA GLY A 100 4.23 22.58 -10.17
C GLY A 100 2.80 22.25 -10.62
N THR A 101 2.42 22.49 -11.88
CA THR A 101 1.18 21.93 -12.44
C THR A 101 1.46 20.59 -13.09
N ALA A 102 1.93 19.62 -12.32
CA ALA A 102 1.60 18.24 -12.63
C ALA A 102 0.16 18.04 -12.15
N GLN A 103 -0.80 18.42 -13.02
CA GLN A 103 -2.08 17.73 -13.03
C GLN A 103 -1.73 16.24 -13.01
N ALA A 104 -1.95 15.57 -11.88
CA ALA A 104 -2.29 14.16 -11.91
C ALA A 104 -3.68 14.10 -12.54
N GLU A 105 -3.71 14.27 -13.86
CA GLU A 105 -4.76 13.78 -14.73
C GLU A 105 -5.10 12.37 -14.23
N HIS A 106 -6.35 12.20 -13.83
CA HIS A 106 -6.99 10.90 -13.82
C HIS A 106 -6.92 10.36 -15.26
N SER A 107 -5.78 9.80 -15.64
CA SER A 107 -5.72 8.82 -16.70
C SER A 107 -6.43 7.58 -16.17
N SER A 108 -7.77 7.66 -16.14
CA SER A 108 -8.62 6.53 -16.42
C SER A 108 -8.20 6.06 -17.80
N ARG A 109 -7.14 5.21 -17.84
CA ARG A 109 -6.86 4.39 -18.99
C ARG A 109 -8.08 3.52 -19.13
N THR A 110 -9.03 3.99 -19.95
CA THR A 110 -10.13 3.20 -20.47
C THR A 110 -9.53 1.88 -20.92
N ARG A 111 -9.80 0.84 -20.13
CA ARG A 111 -9.47 -0.54 -20.48
C ARG A 111 -10.25 -0.85 -21.75
N GLN A 112 -9.63 -0.65 -22.90
CA GLN A 112 -10.12 -1.20 -24.15
C GLN A 112 -9.94 -2.72 -24.06
N LYS A 113 -10.98 -3.39 -23.57
CA LYS A 113 -11.12 -4.84 -23.62
C LYS A 113 -11.37 -5.19 -25.08
N ILE A 114 -10.33 -5.65 -25.77
CA ILE A 114 -10.49 -6.27 -27.10
C ILE A 114 -11.28 -7.56 -26.87
N ILE A 115 -12.52 -7.59 -27.34
CA ILE A 115 -13.36 -8.78 -27.38
C ILE A 115 -13.00 -9.53 -28.66
N ILE A 116 -12.19 -10.58 -28.55
CA ILE A 116 -12.02 -11.54 -29.65
C ILE A 116 -13.26 -12.44 -29.60
N LYS A 117 -14.18 -12.25 -30.55
CA LYS A 117 -15.27 -13.19 -30.80
C LYS A 117 -14.67 -14.46 -31.39
N GLN A 118 -14.67 -15.56 -30.66
CA GLN A 118 -14.47 -16.89 -31.25
C GLN A 118 -15.70 -17.24 -32.06
N ALA A 119 -15.53 -17.43 -33.36
CA ALA A 119 -16.47 -18.18 -34.19
C ALA A 119 -15.93 -19.62 -34.31
N VAL A 120 -16.72 -20.58 -33.84
CA VAL A 120 -16.53 -22.00 -34.15
C VAL A 120 -17.61 -22.33 -35.20
N PRO A 121 -17.25 -22.81 -36.40
CA PRO A 121 -18.23 -23.28 -37.36
C PRO A 121 -18.84 -24.61 -36.89
N PRO A 122 -20.13 -24.87 -37.16
CA PRO A 122 -20.73 -26.16 -36.86
C PRO A 122 -20.28 -27.24 -37.85
N THR A 123 -20.07 -28.42 -37.26
CA THR A 123 -19.97 -29.78 -37.82
C THR A 123 -18.81 -30.11 -38.75
#